data_AF-A0A8T0VPY0-F1
#
_entry.id   AF-A0A8T0VPY0-F1
#
_cell.length_a   1.000
_cell.length_b   1.000
_cell.length_c   1.000
_cell.angle_alpha   90.00
_cell.angle_beta   90.00
_cell.angle_gamma   90.00
#
_symmetry.space_group_name_H-M   'P 1'
#
loop_
_entity.id
_entity.type
_entity.pdbx_description
1 polymer ?
#
loop_
_entity_poly.entity_id
_entity_poly.type
_entity_poly.pdbx_seq_one_letter_code
_entity_poly.pdbx_strand_id
1 'polypeptide(L)'
;MGRVGSAALSLLALAVVSPWQAVAAAAGNGTAVGGGSPRVPALLVFGDSFVDTGNNNAVLTLARSDFRPYGKDLNGGVPTGRFSNGRIPTDLLASRLGLKDLVPAYLGADLTDDDLLTGVSFASAGTGYDPLTSTLVAVLPMQEELNMFAEYKEKLAGIVGEEAAAGIVSKSLFLVCAGTDDIANNYYLAPVRPLQYDISAYVNFLVQQACDFMKQLYQQGARRIAILGLPPIGCVPSQRTLAGGLARDCDPARNRAARLFNSRLQAAVARLQGELRCQRIGYVDIYDVLRDMIADPCKYGAAKASSRLAWPRLPSRVLAEGLVLWPPVNLIARCSLASQGLTSRREDAAAPGTWRCRSCATS
;
A
#
# COMPACT_ATOMS: atom_id res chain seq x y z
N MET A 1 -62.49 29.88 14.71
CA MET A 1 -61.46 29.82 15.77
C MET A 1 -60.66 28.53 15.59
N GLY A 2 -59.31 28.62 15.51
CA GLY A 2 -58.33 27.49 15.37
C GLY A 2 -58.18 26.96 13.93
N ARG A 3 -57.08 27.07 13.13
CA ARG A 3 -55.63 26.73 13.32
C ARG A 3 -55.48 25.26 13.78
N VAL A 4 -54.73 24.31 13.19
CA VAL A 4 -53.54 24.21 12.30
C VAL A 4 -53.61 22.79 11.67
N GLY A 5 -53.46 22.56 10.36
CA GLY A 5 -52.21 22.20 9.68
C GLY A 5 -51.79 20.73 9.87
N SER A 6 -51.81 19.92 8.80
CA SER A 6 -50.94 18.74 8.69
C SER A 6 -50.67 18.45 7.22
N ALA A 7 -49.38 18.52 6.87
CA ALA A 7 -48.86 18.48 5.52
C ALA A 7 -48.64 17.04 5.02
N ALA A 8 -48.61 16.95 3.69
CA ALA A 8 -48.36 15.79 2.83
C ALA A 8 -47.36 14.74 3.38
N LEU A 9 -47.77 13.47 3.39
CA LEU A 9 -46.86 12.34 3.29
C LEU A 9 -46.72 11.95 1.82
N SER A 10 -45.57 12.26 1.22
CA SER A 10 -45.09 11.61 0.00
C SER A 10 -43.81 10.86 0.37
N LEU A 11 -43.90 9.54 0.43
CA LEU A 11 -42.77 8.63 0.67
C LEU A 11 -41.89 8.57 -0.59
N LEU A 12 -40.85 9.40 -0.62
CA LEU A 12 -39.70 9.22 -1.51
C LEU A 12 -38.74 8.24 -0.83
N ALA A 13 -38.80 6.97 -1.24
CA ALA A 13 -37.78 5.98 -0.92
C ALA A 13 -36.51 6.30 -1.72
N LEU A 14 -35.61 7.08 -1.13
CA LEU A 14 -34.24 7.22 -1.60
C LEU A 14 -33.49 5.92 -1.29
N ALA A 15 -33.33 5.08 -2.31
CA ALA A 15 -32.35 4.00 -2.27
C ALA A 15 -30.95 4.62 -2.24
N VAL A 16 -30.40 4.79 -1.04
CA VAL A 16 -28.99 5.12 -0.82
C VAL A 16 -28.20 3.86 -1.15
N VAL A 17 -27.81 3.72 -2.42
CA VAL A 17 -26.80 2.73 -2.81
C VAL A 17 -25.48 3.24 -2.24
N SER A 18 -24.97 2.57 -1.20
CA SER A 18 -23.75 3.01 -0.54
C SER A 18 -22.55 2.92 -1.51
N PRO A 19 -21.55 3.81 -1.42
CA PRO A 19 -20.43 3.86 -2.37
C PRO A 19 -19.49 2.63 -2.36
N TRP A 20 -19.80 1.59 -1.59
CA TRP A 20 -18.89 0.49 -1.26
C TRP A 20 -18.96 -0.71 -2.21
N GLN A 21 -19.76 -0.64 -3.28
CA GLN A 21 -19.90 -1.74 -4.24
C GLN A 21 -19.00 -1.63 -5.48
N ALA A 22 -18.02 -0.71 -5.52
CA ALA A 22 -17.12 -0.53 -6.67
C ALA A 22 -15.67 -1.05 -6.47
N VAL A 23 -15.39 -1.91 -5.47
CA VAL A 23 -14.03 -2.45 -5.23
C VAL A 23 -13.99 -3.98 -5.20
N ALA A 24 -14.80 -4.63 -6.03
CA ALA A 24 -14.76 -6.10 -6.17
C ALA A 24 -14.99 -6.56 -7.62
N ALA A 25 -14.14 -6.12 -8.55
CA ALA A 25 -13.98 -6.78 -9.85
C ALA A 25 -12.67 -6.33 -10.52
N ALA A 26 -11.55 -6.99 -10.22
CA ALA A 26 -10.33 -6.87 -11.02
C ALA A 26 -9.35 -8.04 -10.79
N ALA A 27 -9.81 -9.26 -11.09
CA ALA A 27 -8.91 -10.35 -11.44
C ALA A 27 -9.34 -10.84 -12.83
N GLY A 28 -8.76 -10.24 -13.87
CA GLY A 28 -9.07 -10.56 -15.26
C GLY A 28 -8.28 -9.68 -16.21
N ASN A 29 -7.31 -10.31 -16.87
CA ASN A 29 -6.55 -9.94 -18.07
C ASN A 29 -6.15 -8.48 -18.33
N GLY A 30 -4.83 -8.32 -18.57
CA GLY A 30 -4.23 -7.11 -19.09
C GLY A 30 -4.94 -6.62 -20.35
N THR A 31 -5.41 -5.39 -20.28
CA THR A 31 -5.73 -4.58 -21.44
C THR A 31 -4.86 -3.34 -21.37
N ALA A 32 -4.25 -3.04 -22.52
CA ALA A 32 -3.42 -1.89 -22.80
C ALA A 32 -3.96 -0.57 -22.23
N VAL A 33 -3.05 0.39 -22.04
CA VAL A 33 -3.33 1.80 -21.79
C VAL A 33 -4.48 2.25 -22.71
N GLY A 34 -5.67 2.39 -22.12
CA GLY A 34 -6.83 2.92 -22.83
C GLY A 34 -6.56 4.38 -23.13
N GLY A 35 -6.74 4.79 -24.40
CA GLY A 35 -6.57 6.15 -24.90
C GLY A 35 -7.60 7.17 -24.38
N GLY A 36 -7.85 7.18 -23.08
CA GLY A 36 -8.58 8.23 -22.38
C GLY A 36 -7.60 9.24 -21.78
N SER A 37 -8.02 10.50 -21.67
CA SER A 37 -7.22 11.54 -21.03
C SER A 37 -6.88 11.17 -19.57
N PRO A 38 -5.66 11.45 -19.08
CA PRO A 38 -5.28 11.20 -17.69
C PRO A 38 -6.27 11.81 -16.69
N ARG A 39 -6.59 11.08 -15.62
CA ARG A 39 -7.57 11.55 -14.59
C ARG A 39 -7.00 12.63 -13.67
N VAL A 40 -5.68 12.66 -13.55
CA VAL A 40 -4.89 13.68 -12.84
C VAL A 40 -3.65 13.96 -13.70
N PRO A 41 -2.99 15.13 -13.55
CA PRO A 41 -1.79 15.43 -14.33
C PRO A 41 -0.60 14.54 -13.96
N ALA A 42 -0.36 14.34 -12.65
CA ALA A 42 0.74 13.52 -12.17
C ALA A 42 0.37 12.71 -10.92
N LEU A 43 1.15 11.65 -10.67
CA LEU A 43 1.19 10.90 -9.42
C LEU A 43 2.55 11.14 -8.75
N LEU A 44 2.55 11.75 -7.56
CA LEU A 44 3.75 12.08 -6.79
C LEU A 44 3.76 11.24 -5.51
N VAL A 45 4.81 10.45 -5.33
CA VAL A 45 4.83 9.36 -4.33
C VAL A 45 5.92 9.58 -3.30
N PHE A 46 5.58 9.37 -2.03
CA PHE A 46 6.45 9.55 -0.86
C PHE A 46 6.31 8.35 0.08
N GLY A 47 7.39 7.99 0.77
CA GLY A 47 7.38 7.00 1.83
C GLY A 47 8.40 5.89 1.69
N ASP A 48 8.04 4.69 2.14
CA ASP A 48 8.97 3.59 2.35
C ASP A 48 9.03 2.59 1.17
N SER A 49 9.57 1.40 1.45
CA SER A 49 9.83 0.36 0.46
C SER A 49 8.57 -0.17 -0.25
N PHE A 50 7.37 0.03 0.32
CA PHE A 50 6.12 -0.30 -0.37
C PHE A 50 5.93 0.47 -1.67
N VAL A 51 6.55 1.64 -1.77
CA VAL A 51 6.35 2.62 -2.84
C VAL A 51 7.67 3.14 -3.45
N ASP A 52 8.82 2.62 -3.01
CA ASP A 52 10.14 2.86 -3.62
C ASP A 52 10.27 2.15 -4.96
N THR A 53 10.68 2.91 -5.97
CA THR A 53 10.85 2.46 -7.34
C THR A 53 12.31 2.38 -7.77
N GLY A 54 13.25 2.70 -6.87
CA GLY A 54 14.69 2.62 -7.09
C GLY A 54 15.53 3.77 -6.53
N ASN A 55 14.98 4.68 -5.70
CA ASN A 55 15.77 5.80 -5.15
C ASN A 55 16.93 5.29 -4.30
N ASN A 56 16.71 4.19 -3.56
CA ASN A 56 17.75 3.58 -2.73
C ASN A 56 18.94 3.04 -3.51
N ASN A 57 18.85 2.86 -4.83
CA ASN A 57 19.99 2.43 -5.65
C ASN A 57 21.07 3.53 -5.74
N ALA A 58 20.68 4.80 -5.55
CA ALA A 58 21.58 5.94 -5.55
C ALA A 58 22.15 6.27 -4.15
N VAL A 59 21.81 5.48 -3.14
CA VAL A 59 22.21 5.70 -1.74
C VAL A 59 23.07 4.52 -1.28
N LEU A 60 24.10 4.79 -0.48
CA LEU A 60 24.94 3.75 0.10
C LEU A 60 24.22 3.06 1.27
N THR A 61 23.36 2.09 0.94
CA THR A 61 22.56 1.33 1.91
C THR A 61 22.45 -0.15 1.56
N LEU A 62 22.13 -0.96 2.57
CA LEU A 62 21.72 -2.36 2.41
C LEU A 62 20.23 -2.49 2.06
N ALA A 63 19.43 -1.44 2.26
CA ALA A 63 18.01 -1.41 1.89
C ALA A 63 17.86 -1.18 0.38
N ARG A 64 18.34 -2.12 -0.44
CA ARG A 64 18.22 -2.09 -1.91
C ARG A 64 17.50 -3.32 -2.42
N SER A 65 16.95 -3.21 -3.63
CA SER A 65 16.29 -4.31 -4.35
C SER A 65 16.60 -4.29 -5.85
N ASP A 66 17.78 -3.77 -6.21
CA ASP A 66 18.39 -3.76 -7.54
C ASP A 66 19.10 -5.09 -7.90
N PHE A 67 18.73 -6.19 -7.24
CA PHE A 67 19.32 -7.51 -7.43
C PHE A 67 18.26 -8.63 -7.41
N ARG A 68 18.62 -9.80 -7.93
CA ARG A 68 17.71 -10.97 -7.93
C ARG A 68 17.42 -11.46 -6.50
N PRO A 69 16.19 -11.88 -6.16
CA PRO A 69 15.10 -12.24 -7.07
C PRO A 69 14.12 -11.11 -7.43
N TYR A 70 14.37 -9.87 -7.01
CA TYR A 70 13.50 -8.74 -7.33
C TYR A 70 13.43 -8.51 -8.85
N GLY A 71 12.31 -7.94 -9.30
CA GLY A 71 12.08 -7.64 -10.72
C GLY A 71 11.93 -8.86 -11.64
N LYS A 72 11.92 -10.11 -11.15
CA LYS A 72 11.83 -11.31 -12.01
C LYS A 72 10.61 -11.36 -12.94
N ASP A 73 9.51 -10.72 -12.54
CA ASP A 73 8.24 -10.63 -13.26
C ASP A 73 8.05 -9.23 -13.90
N LEU A 74 9.09 -8.36 -13.86
CA LEU A 74 9.09 -6.99 -14.37
C LEU A 74 9.93 -6.89 -15.65
N ASN A 75 9.33 -6.45 -16.76
CA ASN A 75 9.99 -6.07 -18.03
C ASN A 75 11.26 -6.89 -18.37
N GLY A 76 11.10 -8.20 -18.57
CA GLY A 76 12.23 -9.09 -18.93
C GLY A 76 13.08 -9.58 -17.76
N GLY A 77 12.64 -9.37 -16.52
CA GLY A 77 13.31 -9.86 -15.32
C GLY A 77 14.33 -8.88 -14.72
N VAL A 78 14.18 -7.58 -14.97
CA VAL A 78 15.14 -6.55 -14.57
C VAL A 78 14.79 -5.99 -13.19
N PRO A 79 15.67 -6.12 -12.18
CA PRO A 79 15.46 -5.49 -10.88
C PRO A 79 15.72 -3.99 -10.95
N THR A 80 14.70 -3.17 -10.73
CA THR A 80 14.83 -1.70 -10.77
C THR A 80 15.02 -1.07 -9.40
N GLY A 81 15.04 -1.84 -8.30
CA GLY A 81 14.93 -1.30 -6.94
C GLY A 81 13.49 -1.21 -6.40
N ARG A 82 12.54 -1.88 -7.05
CA ARG A 82 11.21 -2.17 -6.48
C ARG A 82 11.31 -3.39 -5.56
N PHE A 83 10.76 -3.28 -4.35
CA PHE A 83 10.69 -4.37 -3.36
C PHE A 83 9.60 -5.40 -3.70
N SER A 84 9.57 -5.85 -4.96
CA SER A 84 8.62 -6.78 -5.53
C SER A 84 9.27 -7.55 -6.67
N ASN A 85 8.68 -8.68 -7.05
CA ASN A 85 9.06 -9.33 -8.30
C ASN A 85 8.64 -8.54 -9.53
N GLY A 86 7.61 -7.71 -9.38
CA GLY A 86 6.93 -7.06 -10.49
C GLY A 86 6.57 -5.62 -10.15
N ARG A 87 5.47 -5.17 -10.74
CA ARG A 87 4.87 -3.86 -10.48
C ARG A 87 4.45 -3.74 -9.02
N ILE A 88 4.62 -2.55 -8.45
CA ILE A 88 4.17 -2.21 -7.10
C ILE A 88 2.84 -1.45 -7.15
N PRO A 89 2.13 -1.25 -6.01
CA PRO A 89 0.81 -0.61 -6.02
C PRO A 89 0.76 0.75 -6.71
N THR A 90 1.82 1.55 -6.64
CA THR A 90 1.91 2.86 -7.30
C THR A 90 1.97 2.76 -8.82
N ASP A 91 2.65 1.75 -9.36
CA ASP A 91 2.64 1.46 -10.80
C ASP A 91 1.23 1.13 -11.27
N LEU A 92 0.55 0.24 -10.54
CA LEU A 92 -0.81 -0.19 -10.87
C LEU A 92 -1.80 0.97 -10.78
N LEU A 93 -1.60 1.88 -9.82
CA LEU A 93 -2.38 3.10 -9.69
C LEU A 93 -2.12 4.06 -10.85
N ALA A 94 -0.84 4.31 -11.19
CA ALA A 94 -0.46 5.19 -12.30
C ALA A 94 -1.08 4.76 -13.63
N SER A 95 -1.07 3.46 -13.94
CA SER A 95 -1.72 2.97 -15.17
C SER A 95 -3.23 3.12 -15.14
N ARG A 96 -3.88 2.88 -14.00
CA ARG A 96 -5.33 3.08 -13.88
C ARG A 96 -5.73 4.55 -13.96
N LEU A 97 -4.82 5.46 -13.66
CA LEU A 97 -5.00 6.90 -13.84
C LEU A 97 -4.73 7.36 -15.28
N GLY A 98 -4.20 6.48 -16.14
CA GLY A 98 -3.82 6.79 -17.52
C GLY A 98 -2.51 7.57 -17.63
N LEU A 99 -1.62 7.47 -16.64
CA LEU A 99 -0.36 8.23 -16.60
C LEU A 99 0.78 7.48 -17.29
N LYS A 100 1.15 6.31 -16.74
CA LYS A 100 2.29 5.52 -17.18
C LYS A 100 2.20 4.09 -16.65
N ASP A 101 3.02 3.19 -17.21
CA ASP A 101 3.08 1.80 -16.76
C ASP A 101 3.89 1.63 -15.48
N LEU A 102 5.01 2.35 -15.37
CA LEU A 102 5.93 2.31 -14.24
C LEU A 102 6.23 3.72 -13.77
N VAL A 103 6.12 3.97 -12.47
CA VAL A 103 6.53 5.25 -11.86
C VAL A 103 8.05 5.25 -11.70
N PRO A 104 8.81 6.20 -12.25
CA PRO A 104 10.25 6.23 -12.09
C PRO A 104 10.64 6.74 -10.69
N ALA A 105 11.81 6.31 -10.21
CA ALA A 105 12.45 6.94 -9.05
C ALA A 105 12.90 8.35 -9.44
N TYR A 106 12.86 9.30 -8.50
CA TYR A 106 13.34 10.65 -8.75
C TYR A 106 14.88 10.73 -8.73
N LEU A 107 15.49 10.01 -7.78
CA LEU A 107 16.93 9.99 -7.57
C LEU A 107 17.58 8.82 -8.33
N GLY A 108 18.67 9.10 -9.04
CA GLY A 108 19.48 8.09 -9.73
C GLY A 108 18.86 7.49 -10.99
N ALA A 109 17.79 8.10 -11.52
CA ALA A 109 17.16 7.72 -12.77
C ALA A 109 17.36 8.80 -13.85
N ASP A 110 17.49 8.37 -15.10
CA ASP A 110 17.49 9.25 -16.27
C ASP A 110 16.04 9.65 -16.60
N LEU A 111 15.56 10.72 -15.96
CA LEU A 111 14.19 11.21 -16.12
C LEU A 111 14.01 12.02 -17.40
N THR A 112 12.93 11.73 -18.13
CA THR A 112 12.48 12.57 -19.24
C THR A 112 11.58 13.71 -18.76
N ASP A 113 11.35 14.71 -19.62
CA ASP A 113 10.38 15.78 -19.32
C ASP A 113 8.97 15.21 -19.08
N ASP A 114 8.56 14.20 -19.88
CA ASP A 114 7.27 13.53 -19.69
C ASP A 114 7.21 12.80 -18.34
N ASP A 115 8.33 12.23 -17.88
CA ASP A 115 8.39 11.60 -16.57
C ASP A 115 8.11 12.60 -15.45
N LEU A 116 8.72 13.78 -15.55
CA LEU A 116 8.49 14.86 -14.61
C LEU A 116 7.04 15.36 -14.71
N LEU A 117 6.50 15.56 -15.92
CA LEU A 117 5.14 16.06 -16.11
C LEU A 117 4.05 15.13 -15.59
N THR A 118 4.29 13.81 -15.64
CA THR A 118 3.32 12.77 -15.26
C THR A 118 3.61 12.11 -13.90
N GLY A 119 4.74 12.47 -13.27
CA GLY A 119 5.05 12.18 -11.88
C GLY A 119 6.06 11.06 -11.64
N VAL A 120 6.62 11.10 -10.44
CA VAL A 120 7.79 10.33 -9.98
C VAL A 120 7.58 9.85 -8.53
N SER A 121 8.44 8.93 -8.08
CA SER A 121 8.53 8.54 -6.67
C SER A 121 9.77 9.13 -5.99
N PHE A 122 9.56 9.78 -4.87
CA PHE A 122 10.58 10.28 -3.95
C PHE A 122 10.88 9.29 -2.81
N ALA A 123 10.11 8.21 -2.73
CA ALA A 123 10.14 7.24 -1.65
C ALA A 123 11.50 6.55 -1.49
N SER A 124 11.90 6.31 -0.23
CA SER A 124 13.12 5.60 0.13
C SER A 124 12.85 4.42 1.05
N ALA A 125 13.22 3.22 0.61
CA ALA A 125 13.04 2.02 1.41
C ALA A 125 13.76 2.09 2.77
N GLY A 126 13.07 1.70 3.84
CA GLY A 126 13.62 1.76 5.21
C GLY A 126 13.35 3.09 5.93
N THR A 127 12.70 4.06 5.27
CA THR A 127 12.36 5.34 5.87
C THR A 127 11.10 5.27 6.74
N GLY A 128 10.92 6.29 7.56
CA GLY A 128 9.75 6.43 8.42
C GLY A 128 9.53 7.87 8.86
N TYR A 129 8.43 8.11 9.56
CA TYR A 129 8.10 9.43 10.12
C TYR A 129 9.04 9.84 11.25
N ASP A 130 9.65 8.87 11.94
CA ASP A 130 10.71 9.10 12.90
C ASP A 130 12.06 9.23 12.18
N PRO A 131 12.76 10.37 12.27
CA PRO A 131 14.07 10.56 11.63
C PRO A 131 15.11 9.52 12.05
N LEU A 132 15.01 8.97 13.27
CA LEU A 132 15.90 7.91 13.73
C LEU A 132 15.79 6.65 12.86
N THR A 133 14.60 6.34 12.36
CA THR A 133 14.34 5.15 11.55
C THR A 133 15.23 5.13 10.31
N SER A 134 15.26 6.23 9.55
CA SER A 134 16.12 6.37 8.37
C SER A 134 17.61 6.37 8.71
N THR A 135 18.00 6.94 9.86
CA THR A 135 19.39 6.95 10.32
C THR A 135 19.92 5.55 10.60
N LEU A 136 19.10 4.67 11.19
CA LEU A 136 19.51 3.31 11.56
C LEU A 136 19.91 2.45 10.35
N VAL A 137 19.40 2.76 9.15
CA VAL A 137 19.64 1.98 7.92
C VAL A 137 20.29 2.80 6.80
N ALA A 138 20.73 4.03 7.12
CA ALA A 138 21.40 4.95 6.19
C ALA A 138 20.63 5.20 4.88
N VAL A 139 19.35 5.58 5.01
CA VAL A 139 18.45 5.87 3.87
C VAL A 139 17.92 7.30 3.93
N LEU A 140 17.19 7.74 2.90
CA LEU A 140 16.69 9.11 2.84
C LEU A 140 15.56 9.29 3.88
N PRO A 141 15.65 10.25 4.81
CA PRO A 141 14.54 10.56 5.70
C PRO A 141 13.40 11.21 4.91
N MET A 142 12.18 11.15 5.44
CA MET A 142 10.99 11.82 4.85
C MET A 142 11.23 13.31 4.54
N GLN A 143 12.08 14.00 5.30
CA GLN A 143 12.44 15.38 5.03
C GLN A 143 13.23 15.55 3.71
N GLU A 144 14.12 14.61 3.38
CA GLU A 144 14.82 14.64 2.09
C GLU A 144 13.87 14.36 0.92
N GLU A 145 12.84 13.54 1.11
CA GLU A 145 11.79 13.38 0.09
C GLU A 145 11.04 14.70 -0.19
N LEU A 146 10.80 15.52 0.84
CA LEU A 146 10.24 16.86 0.68
C LEU A 146 11.20 17.84 -0.01
N ASN A 147 12.50 17.72 0.24
CA ASN A 147 13.53 18.52 -0.43
C ASN A 147 13.62 18.17 -1.91
N MET A 148 13.63 16.87 -2.24
CA MET A 148 13.57 16.39 -3.62
C MET A 148 12.29 16.84 -4.33
N PHE A 149 11.16 16.89 -3.62
CA PHE A 149 9.93 17.46 -4.19
C PHE A 149 10.03 18.98 -4.46
N ALA A 150 10.74 19.73 -3.61
CA ALA A 150 10.99 21.14 -3.85
C ALA A 150 11.82 21.34 -5.14
N GLU A 151 12.90 20.59 -5.30
CA GLU A 151 13.74 20.60 -6.51
C GLU A 151 12.95 20.15 -7.76
N TYR A 152 12.12 19.11 -7.62
CA TYR A 152 11.24 18.65 -8.70
C TYR A 152 10.33 19.77 -9.23
N LYS A 153 9.80 20.62 -8.35
CA LYS A 153 8.94 21.74 -8.78
C LYS A 153 9.69 22.77 -9.59
N GLU A 154 10.95 23.06 -9.25
CA GLU A 154 11.81 23.95 -10.02
C GLU A 154 12.07 23.39 -11.41
N LYS A 155 12.38 22.08 -11.51
CA LYS A 155 12.52 21.39 -12.80
C LYS A 155 11.23 21.44 -13.61
N LEU A 156 10.09 21.18 -12.97
CA LEU A 156 8.78 21.24 -13.61
C LEU A 156 8.47 22.64 -14.15
N ALA A 157 8.76 23.69 -13.38
CA ALA A 157 8.62 25.08 -13.82
C ALA A 157 9.56 25.42 -14.98
N GLY A 158 10.76 24.84 -15.02
CA GLY A 158 11.67 24.97 -16.17
C GLY A 158 11.11 24.39 -17.49
N ILE A 159 10.25 23.37 -17.41
CA ILE A 159 9.67 22.70 -18.60
C ILE A 159 8.43 23.43 -19.10
N VAL A 160 7.50 23.79 -18.20
CA VAL A 160 6.17 24.32 -18.58
C VAL A 160 5.88 25.75 -18.13
N GLY A 161 6.80 26.38 -17.40
CA GLY A 161 6.60 27.66 -16.74
C GLY A 161 5.91 27.54 -15.37
N GLU A 162 6.11 28.56 -14.54
CA GLU A 162 5.67 28.61 -13.14
C GLU A 162 4.17 28.37 -12.95
N GLU A 163 3.33 29.06 -13.74
CA GLU A 163 1.87 28.97 -13.59
C GLU A 163 1.35 27.57 -13.94
N ALA A 164 1.86 26.98 -15.03
CA ALA A 164 1.49 25.64 -15.45
C ALA A 164 1.99 24.59 -14.46
N ALA A 165 3.22 24.73 -13.96
CA ALA A 165 3.78 23.84 -12.94
C ALA A 165 2.96 23.86 -11.65
N ALA A 166 2.58 25.04 -11.15
CA ALA A 166 1.66 25.18 -10.02
C ALA A 166 0.29 24.54 -10.30
N GLY A 167 -0.20 24.65 -11.53
CA GLY A 167 -1.41 24.00 -12.01
C GLY A 167 -1.33 22.47 -12.00
N ILE A 168 -0.20 21.90 -12.42
CA ILE A 168 0.08 20.45 -12.36
C ILE A 168 0.10 20.01 -10.89
N VAL A 169 0.97 20.62 -10.08
CA VAL A 169 1.15 20.29 -8.65
C VAL A 169 -0.18 20.29 -7.89
N SER A 170 -0.99 21.35 -8.04
CA SER A 170 -2.26 21.47 -7.30
C SER A 170 -3.34 20.47 -7.74
N LYS A 171 -3.27 19.94 -8.97
CA LYS A 171 -4.25 18.99 -9.52
C LYS A 171 -3.78 17.53 -9.44
N SER A 172 -2.50 17.29 -9.23
CA SER A 172 -1.87 15.97 -9.08
C SER A 172 -2.28 15.26 -7.80
N LEU A 173 -2.12 13.93 -7.81
CA LEU A 173 -2.35 13.08 -6.66
C LEU A 173 -1.03 12.82 -5.92
N PHE A 174 -1.03 13.06 -4.62
CA PHE A 174 0.09 12.77 -3.72
C PHE A 174 -0.23 11.50 -2.95
N LEU A 175 0.64 10.50 -3.01
CA LEU A 175 0.51 9.26 -2.26
C LEU A 175 1.61 9.20 -1.19
N VAL A 176 1.23 8.99 0.08
CA VAL A 176 2.16 8.89 1.20
C VAL A 176 2.01 7.53 1.88
N CYS A 177 3.09 6.75 1.96
CA CYS A 177 3.09 5.42 2.57
C CYS A 177 4.33 5.23 3.45
N ALA A 178 4.22 5.55 4.74
CA ALA A 178 5.33 5.41 5.70
C ALA A 178 4.80 4.98 7.07
N GLY A 179 5.72 4.63 7.97
CA GLY A 179 5.44 4.32 9.38
C GLY A 179 5.52 2.85 9.73
N THR A 180 5.65 1.96 8.74
CA THR A 180 5.82 0.52 9.00
C THR A 180 7.17 0.28 9.67
N ASP A 181 8.25 0.89 9.16
CA ASP A 181 9.59 0.75 9.71
C ASP A 181 9.74 1.37 11.11
N ASP A 182 9.02 2.46 11.40
CA ASP A 182 9.03 3.11 12.72
C ASP A 182 8.57 2.13 13.79
N ILE A 183 7.46 1.41 13.55
CA ILE A 183 6.96 0.41 14.50
C ILE A 183 7.82 -0.86 14.42
N ALA A 184 8.00 -1.43 13.23
CA ALA A 184 8.63 -2.74 13.05
C ALA A 184 10.10 -2.76 13.49
N ASN A 185 10.87 -1.78 13.03
CA ASN A 185 12.32 -1.75 13.19
C ASN A 185 12.71 -0.85 14.36
N ASN A 186 12.21 0.38 14.41
CA ASN A 186 12.70 1.33 15.40
C ASN A 186 12.12 1.09 16.81
N TYR A 187 10.81 0.80 16.92
CA TYR A 187 10.20 0.49 18.21
C TYR A 187 10.43 -0.95 18.65
N TYR A 188 10.19 -1.96 17.80
CA TYR A 188 10.22 -3.34 18.27
C TYR A 188 11.54 -4.10 18.02
N LEU A 189 12.37 -3.68 17.07
CA LEU A 189 13.66 -4.36 16.79
C LEU A 189 14.84 -3.64 17.46
N ALA A 190 14.88 -2.31 17.40
CA ALA A 190 15.91 -1.51 18.03
C ALA A 190 15.52 -1.17 19.49
N PRO A 191 16.45 -1.26 20.46
CA PRO A 191 16.16 -1.03 21.86
C PRO A 191 16.09 0.46 22.25
N VAL A 192 15.97 1.40 21.30
CA VAL A 192 16.08 2.84 21.59
C VAL A 192 14.73 3.44 21.98
N ARG A 193 13.70 3.30 21.12
CA ARG A 193 12.41 3.95 21.34
C ARG A 193 11.59 3.39 22.50
N PRO A 194 11.59 2.07 22.80
CA PRO A 194 10.92 1.55 24.00
C PRO A 194 11.47 2.06 25.32
N LEU A 195 12.72 2.55 25.36
CA LEU A 195 13.31 3.16 26.56
C LEU A 195 12.81 4.59 26.79
N GLN A 196 12.27 5.23 25.75
CA GLN A 196 11.84 6.64 25.77
C GLN A 196 10.32 6.79 25.77
N TYR A 197 9.62 5.83 25.15
CA TYR A 197 8.19 5.88 24.93
C TYR A 197 7.57 4.52 25.22
N ASP A 198 6.39 4.53 25.85
CA ASP A 198 5.45 3.43 25.64
C ASP A 198 4.87 3.49 24.22
N ILE A 199 4.21 2.41 23.78
CA ILE A 199 3.76 2.30 22.39
C ILE A 199 2.70 3.35 22.05
N SER A 200 1.90 3.77 23.03
CA SER A 200 0.87 4.79 22.85
C SER A 200 1.51 6.15 22.65
N ALA A 201 2.48 6.54 23.46
CA ALA A 201 3.21 7.78 23.33
C ALA A 201 4.01 7.83 22.02
N TYR A 202 4.63 6.71 21.62
CA TYR A 202 5.35 6.62 20.37
C TYR A 202 4.43 6.79 19.15
N VAL A 203 3.28 6.12 19.14
CA VAL A 203 2.29 6.30 18.07
C VAL A 203 1.79 7.75 17.98
N ASN A 204 1.59 8.45 19.11
CA ASN A 204 1.24 9.87 19.09
C ASN A 204 2.33 10.71 18.42
N PHE A 205 3.59 10.45 18.74
CA PHE A 205 4.73 11.10 18.09
C PHE A 205 4.72 10.85 16.58
N LEU A 206 4.57 9.60 16.12
CA LEU A 206 4.53 9.28 14.69
C LEU A 206 3.36 9.96 13.96
N VAL A 207 2.17 9.99 14.57
CA VAL A 207 1.00 10.67 13.97
C VAL A 207 1.21 12.18 13.90
N GLN A 208 1.88 12.77 14.88
CA GLN A 208 2.25 14.19 14.83
C GLN A 208 3.22 14.47 13.67
N GLN A 209 4.27 13.65 13.53
CA GLN A 209 5.21 13.74 12.40
C GLN A 209 4.51 13.58 11.05
N ALA A 210 3.56 12.64 10.93
CA ALA A 210 2.74 12.48 9.72
C ALA A 210 1.85 13.71 9.43
N CYS A 211 1.28 14.34 10.47
CA CYS A 211 0.55 15.59 10.32
C CYS A 211 1.43 16.71 9.79
N ASP A 212 2.62 16.86 10.35
CA ASP A 212 3.56 17.91 9.97
C ASP A 212 4.06 17.71 8.54
N PHE A 213 4.30 16.46 8.13
CA PHE A 213 4.61 16.11 6.74
C PHE A 213 3.48 16.51 5.78
N MET A 214 2.21 16.19 6.10
CA MET A 214 1.07 16.58 5.28
C MET A 214 0.90 18.11 5.21
N LYS A 215 1.14 18.83 6.32
CA LYS A 215 1.14 20.30 6.34
C LYS A 215 2.22 20.89 5.44
N GLN A 216 3.43 20.31 5.45
CA GLN A 216 4.52 20.72 4.57
C GLN A 216 4.20 20.47 3.09
N LEU A 217 3.65 19.30 2.73
CA LEU A 217 3.17 19.06 1.37
C LEU A 217 2.12 20.10 0.93
N TYR A 218 1.17 20.41 1.81
CA TYR A 218 0.16 21.43 1.55
C TYR A 218 0.77 22.83 1.33
N GLN A 219 1.72 23.24 2.18
CA GLN A 219 2.48 24.48 2.02
C GLN A 219 3.23 24.52 0.69
N GLN A 220 3.71 23.37 0.23
CA GLN A 220 4.40 23.21 -1.05
C GLN A 220 3.48 23.10 -2.27
N GLY A 221 2.15 23.21 -2.10
CA GLY A 221 1.17 23.28 -3.20
C GLY A 221 0.29 22.04 -3.37
N ALA A 222 0.51 20.98 -2.61
CA ALA A 222 -0.31 19.77 -2.69
C ALA A 222 -1.76 20.04 -2.26
N ARG A 223 -2.73 19.55 -3.03
CA ARG A 223 -4.17 19.68 -2.69
C ARG A 223 -4.92 18.36 -2.68
N ARG A 224 -4.34 17.27 -3.18
CA ARG A 224 -4.98 15.94 -3.19
C ARG A 224 -3.99 14.92 -2.61
N ILE A 225 -4.12 14.62 -1.33
CA ILE A 225 -3.18 13.76 -0.60
C ILE A 225 -3.91 12.50 -0.17
N ALA A 226 -3.39 11.34 -0.52
CA ALA A 226 -3.83 10.04 -0.05
C ALA A 226 -2.74 9.47 0.85
N ILE A 227 -3.04 9.30 2.14
CA ILE A 227 -2.12 8.72 3.12
C ILE A 227 -2.57 7.31 3.47
N LEU A 228 -1.64 6.36 3.36
CA LEU A 228 -1.89 4.96 3.67
C LEU A 228 -1.77 4.72 5.18
N GLY A 229 -2.67 3.90 5.71
CA GLY A 229 -2.45 3.29 7.02
C GLY A 229 -1.33 2.25 6.97
N LEU A 230 -1.01 1.70 8.13
CA LEU A 230 -0.08 0.60 8.29
C LEU A 230 -0.78 -0.73 7.99
N PRO A 231 -0.06 -1.71 7.40
CA PRO A 231 -0.56 -3.06 7.20
C PRO A 231 -0.65 -3.83 8.54
N PRO A 232 -1.13 -5.08 8.56
CA PRO A 232 -0.92 -5.97 9.70
C PRO A 232 0.57 -6.31 9.87
N ILE A 233 1.34 -5.40 10.47
CA ILE A 233 2.81 -5.47 10.62
C ILE A 233 3.25 -6.79 11.28
N GLY A 234 2.52 -7.26 12.30
CA GLY A 234 2.84 -8.53 12.97
C GLY A 234 2.77 -9.74 12.05
N CYS A 235 2.08 -9.63 10.91
CA CYS A 235 1.98 -10.67 9.89
C CYS A 235 3.04 -10.57 8.78
N VAL A 236 3.88 -9.54 8.78
CA VAL A 236 5.00 -9.44 7.84
C VAL A 236 6.00 -10.59 8.13
N PRO A 237 6.56 -11.28 7.11
CA PRO A 237 7.40 -12.47 7.29
C PRO A 237 8.61 -12.26 8.23
N SER A 238 9.28 -11.10 8.16
CA SER A 238 10.38 -10.77 9.08
C SER A 238 9.87 -10.71 10.53
N GLN A 239 8.72 -10.07 10.74
CA GLN A 239 8.13 -9.89 12.06
C GLN A 239 7.60 -11.21 12.64
N ARG A 240 7.01 -12.07 11.80
CA ARG A 240 6.62 -13.45 12.14
C ARG A 240 7.84 -14.30 12.52
N THR A 241 8.97 -14.10 11.86
CA THR A 241 10.21 -14.82 12.17
C THR A 241 10.80 -14.36 13.51
N LEU A 242 10.74 -13.06 13.79
CA LEU A 242 11.34 -12.46 14.99
C LEU A 242 10.46 -12.57 16.24
N ALA A 243 9.13 -12.54 16.09
CA ALA A 243 8.18 -12.44 17.21
C ALA A 243 7.01 -13.42 17.15
N GLY A 244 6.88 -14.21 16.08
CA GLY A 244 5.76 -15.17 15.91
C GLY A 244 5.94 -16.51 16.61
N GLY A 245 6.98 -16.68 17.42
CA GLY A 245 7.33 -17.96 18.06
C GLY A 245 7.72 -19.06 17.06
N LEU A 246 7.72 -20.32 17.52
CA LEU A 246 8.12 -21.47 16.69
C LEU A 246 7.20 -21.69 15.48
N ALA A 247 5.90 -21.36 15.62
CA ALA A 247 4.92 -21.45 14.55
C ALA A 247 5.03 -20.30 13.53
N ARG A 248 5.83 -19.27 13.85
CA ARG A 248 5.90 -18.02 13.08
C ARG A 248 4.50 -17.44 12.85
N ASP A 249 3.70 -17.34 13.90
CA ASP A 249 2.39 -16.72 13.83
C ASP A 249 2.48 -15.19 13.66
N CYS A 250 1.35 -14.55 13.34
CA CYS A 250 1.30 -13.09 13.38
C CYS A 250 1.46 -12.60 14.82
N ASP A 251 2.39 -11.68 15.06
CA ASP A 251 2.57 -11.11 16.40
C ASP A 251 1.40 -10.17 16.78
N PRO A 252 0.66 -10.44 17.87
CA PRO A 252 -0.47 -9.62 18.28
C PRO A 252 -0.07 -8.21 18.75
N ALA A 253 1.12 -8.03 19.34
CA ALA A 253 1.55 -6.75 19.89
C ALA A 253 1.81 -5.73 18.78
N ARG A 254 2.60 -6.11 17.77
CA ARG A 254 2.86 -5.30 16.57
C ARG A 254 1.57 -5.00 15.80
N ASN A 255 0.66 -5.97 15.71
CA ASN A 255 -0.64 -5.75 15.08
C ASN A 255 -1.55 -4.77 15.88
N ARG A 256 -1.49 -4.77 17.22
CA ARG A 256 -2.17 -3.77 18.04
C ARG A 256 -1.58 -2.38 17.83
N ALA A 257 -0.25 -2.27 17.78
CA ALA A 257 0.44 -1.01 17.50
C ALA A 257 0.03 -0.41 16.14
N ALA A 258 0.01 -1.24 15.08
CA ALA A 258 -0.42 -0.82 13.75
C ALA A 258 -1.87 -0.30 13.74
N ARG A 259 -2.80 -1.01 14.40
CA ARG A 259 -4.20 -0.54 14.50
C ARG A 259 -4.34 0.74 15.31
N LEU A 260 -3.56 0.89 16.38
CA LEU A 260 -3.54 2.11 17.19
C LEU A 260 -3.08 3.31 16.36
N PHE A 261 -2.01 3.13 15.58
CA PHE A 261 -1.54 4.16 14.64
C PHE A 261 -2.62 4.49 13.60
N ASN A 262 -3.21 3.50 12.96
CA ASN A 262 -4.25 3.71 11.94
C ASN A 262 -5.46 4.49 12.47
N SER A 263 -5.94 4.13 13.67
CA SER A 263 -7.06 4.83 14.31
C SER A 263 -6.74 6.29 14.58
N ARG A 264 -5.54 6.59 15.10
CA ARG A 264 -5.12 7.96 15.39
C ARG A 264 -4.80 8.76 14.14
N LEU A 265 -4.21 8.13 13.13
CA LEU A 265 -3.98 8.74 11.83
C LEU A 265 -5.30 9.12 11.15
N GLN A 266 -6.30 8.25 11.19
CA GLN A 266 -7.62 8.54 10.63
C GLN A 266 -8.28 9.76 11.32
N ALA A 267 -8.21 9.83 12.66
CA ALA A 267 -8.68 10.98 13.41
C ALA A 267 -7.90 12.27 13.06
N ALA A 268 -6.59 12.16 12.91
CA ALA A 268 -5.74 13.27 12.52
C ALA A 268 -6.03 13.77 11.09
N VAL A 269 -6.25 12.87 10.14
CA VAL A 269 -6.67 13.20 8.77
C VAL A 269 -8.01 13.94 8.78
N ALA A 270 -9.00 13.47 9.55
CA ALA A 270 -10.29 14.14 9.69
C ALA A 270 -10.14 15.56 10.26
N ARG A 271 -9.25 15.75 11.24
CA ARG A 271 -8.92 17.07 11.78
C ARG A 271 -8.28 17.97 10.72
N LEU A 272 -7.28 17.46 9.99
CA LEU A 272 -6.57 18.24 8.95
C LEU A 272 -7.48 18.65 7.79
N GLN A 273 -8.48 17.83 7.44
CA GLN A 273 -9.51 18.21 6.47
C GLN A 273 -10.30 19.45 6.90
N GLY A 274 -10.49 19.67 8.21
CA GLY A 274 -11.12 20.87 8.75
C GLY A 274 -10.18 22.07 8.88
N GLU A 275 -8.90 21.84 9.19
CA GLU A 275 -7.89 22.91 9.38
C GLU A 275 -7.44 23.54 8.07
N LEU A 276 -7.24 22.74 7.03
CA LEU A 276 -6.62 23.17 5.79
C LEU A 276 -7.70 23.30 4.70
N ARG A 277 -7.85 24.49 4.15
CA ARG A 277 -8.90 24.81 3.16
C ARG A 277 -8.55 24.25 1.78
N CYS A 278 -9.59 23.99 0.97
CA CYS A 278 -9.46 23.66 -0.46
C CYS A 278 -8.57 22.44 -0.77
N GLN A 279 -8.49 21.48 0.15
CA GLN A 279 -7.75 20.22 -0.05
C GLN A 279 -8.66 19.00 0.04
N ARG A 280 -8.19 17.90 -0.53
CA ARG A 280 -8.74 16.55 -0.39
C ARG A 280 -7.65 15.67 0.21
N ILE A 281 -7.60 15.59 1.54
CA ILE A 281 -6.78 14.58 2.22
C ILE A 281 -7.65 13.36 2.46
N GLY A 282 -7.18 12.17 2.10
CA GLY A 282 -7.89 10.91 2.31
C GLY A 282 -7.02 9.89 3.02
N TYR A 283 -7.62 9.13 3.92
CA TYR A 283 -7.00 7.94 4.52
C TYR A 283 -7.30 6.71 3.65
N VAL A 284 -6.29 5.89 3.40
CA VAL A 284 -6.41 4.62 2.67
C VAL A 284 -6.16 3.47 3.62
N ASP A 285 -7.19 2.68 3.88
CA ASP A 285 -7.09 1.48 4.71
C ASP A 285 -6.47 0.32 3.91
N ILE A 286 -5.21 0.04 4.20
CA ILE A 286 -4.54 -1.17 3.70
C ILE A 286 -4.52 -2.29 4.73
N TYR A 287 -4.86 -2.02 5.99
CA TYR A 287 -4.80 -3.00 7.06
C TYR A 287 -5.85 -4.08 6.86
N ASP A 288 -7.10 -3.65 6.69
CA ASP A 288 -8.23 -4.57 6.61
C ASP A 288 -8.20 -5.33 5.27
N VAL A 289 -7.78 -4.68 4.20
CA VAL A 289 -7.58 -5.31 2.88
C VAL A 289 -6.54 -6.43 2.96
N LEU A 290 -5.35 -6.15 3.51
CA LEU A 290 -4.29 -7.15 3.61
C LEU A 290 -4.61 -8.23 4.65
N ARG A 291 -5.30 -7.88 5.74
CA ARG A 291 -5.78 -8.86 6.72
C ARG A 291 -6.79 -9.82 6.09
N ASP A 292 -7.72 -9.33 5.27
CA ASP A 292 -8.69 -10.18 4.57
C ASP A 292 -7.98 -11.13 3.60
N MET A 293 -6.98 -10.65 2.85
CA MET A 293 -6.15 -11.49 1.98
C MET A 293 -5.38 -12.58 2.75
N ILE A 294 -4.90 -12.27 3.96
CA ILE A 294 -4.20 -13.24 4.82
C ILE A 294 -5.19 -14.27 5.38
N ALA A 295 -6.40 -13.84 5.77
CA ALA A 295 -7.42 -14.70 6.36
C ALA A 295 -8.09 -15.61 5.32
N ASP A 296 -8.34 -15.10 4.11
CA ASP A 296 -8.96 -15.83 3.01
C ASP A 296 -8.16 -15.67 1.71
N PRO A 297 -7.01 -16.36 1.59
CA PRO A 297 -6.18 -16.25 0.40
C PRO A 297 -6.86 -16.80 -0.87
N CYS A 298 -7.76 -17.79 -0.75
CA CYS A 298 -8.42 -18.36 -1.93
C CYS A 298 -9.39 -17.37 -2.58
N LYS A 299 -10.01 -16.45 -1.82
CA LYS A 299 -10.80 -15.33 -2.38
C LYS A 299 -10.00 -14.48 -3.36
N TYR A 300 -8.68 -14.42 -3.18
CA TYR A 300 -7.75 -13.63 -4.01
C TYR A 300 -6.93 -14.50 -4.98
N GLY A 301 -7.32 -15.76 -5.19
CA GLY A 301 -6.64 -16.68 -6.09
C GLY A 301 -5.29 -17.20 -5.57
N ALA A 302 -4.97 -16.95 -4.30
CA ALA A 302 -3.78 -17.44 -3.62
C ALA A 302 -4.09 -18.73 -2.82
N ALA A 303 -3.20 -19.71 -2.88
CA ALA A 303 -3.28 -20.94 -2.10
C ALA A 303 -3.31 -20.60 -0.60
N LYS A 304 -4.01 -21.42 0.21
CA LYS A 304 -3.81 -21.42 1.67
C LYS A 304 -2.31 -21.43 1.92
N ALA A 305 -1.80 -20.35 2.51
CA ALA A 305 -0.40 -20.27 2.90
C ALA A 305 -0.16 -21.36 3.95
N SER A 306 0.25 -22.55 3.50
CA SER A 306 0.80 -23.54 4.42
C SER A 306 1.96 -22.86 5.11
N SER A 307 2.12 -23.10 6.40
CA SER A 307 3.17 -22.57 7.30
C SER A 307 4.63 -22.80 6.83
N ARG A 308 4.82 -23.26 5.60
CA ARG A 308 6.11 -23.46 4.93
C ARG A 308 6.15 -22.61 3.65
N LEU A 309 6.38 -21.31 3.81
CA LEU A 309 7.12 -20.59 2.78
C LEU A 309 8.55 -21.16 2.85
N ALA A 310 8.84 -22.16 2.02
CA ALA A 310 10.19 -22.68 1.87
C ALA A 310 11.03 -21.60 1.19
N TRP A 311 11.74 -20.81 1.99
CA TRP A 311 12.84 -20.02 1.50
C TRP A 311 13.93 -20.98 1.01
N PRO A 312 14.57 -20.76 -0.15
CA PRO A 312 15.82 -21.46 -0.46
C PRO A 312 16.78 -21.23 0.70
N ARG A 313 17.49 -22.26 1.17
CA ARG A 313 18.54 -22.09 2.19
C ARG A 313 19.49 -20.99 1.71
N LEU A 314 19.37 -19.78 2.27
CA LEU A 314 20.31 -18.71 1.98
C LEU A 314 21.67 -19.10 2.56
N PRO A 315 22.78 -18.80 1.85
CA PRO A 315 24.11 -18.98 2.41
C PRO A 315 24.22 -18.26 3.76
N SER A 316 24.90 -18.90 4.70
CA SER A 316 25.12 -18.47 6.09
C SER A 316 25.70 -17.05 6.25
N ARG A 317 26.18 -16.42 5.18
CA ARG A 317 26.63 -15.02 5.20
C ARG A 317 25.49 -13.99 5.24
N VAL A 318 24.29 -14.31 4.76
CA VAL A 318 23.13 -13.38 4.81
C VAL A 318 22.49 -13.31 6.21
N LEU A 319 22.71 -14.34 7.03
CA LEU A 319 22.23 -14.39 8.41
C LEU A 319 23.16 -13.64 9.40
N ALA A 320 24.41 -13.36 9.00
CA ALA A 320 25.42 -12.75 9.87
C ALA A 320 25.37 -11.21 9.88
N GLU A 321 24.60 -10.57 8.99
CA GLU A 321 24.59 -9.10 8.80
C GLU A 321 23.30 -8.38 9.29
N GLY A 322 22.49 -9.03 10.13
CA GLY A 322 21.52 -8.32 10.98
C GLY A 322 20.36 -7.55 10.31
N LEU A 323 20.20 -7.59 8.98
CA LEU A 323 19.17 -6.83 8.26
C LEU A 323 18.13 -7.75 7.59
N VAL A 324 17.24 -8.33 8.39
CA VAL A 324 16.04 -9.04 7.87
C VAL A 324 14.93 -8.01 7.60
N LEU A 325 15.16 -7.19 6.59
CA LEU A 325 14.27 -6.14 6.16
C LEU A 325 13.51 -6.60 4.90
N TRP A 326 12.21 -6.80 5.10
CA TRP A 326 11.12 -6.72 4.11
C TRP A 326 10.52 -7.98 3.46
N PRO A 327 9.17 -8.02 3.31
CA PRO A 327 8.45 -9.07 2.62
C PRO A 327 8.62 -8.91 1.11
N PRO A 328 8.88 -9.98 0.36
CA PRO A 328 8.14 -10.13 -0.87
C PRO A 328 6.66 -10.32 -0.48
N VAL A 329 5.80 -9.34 -0.75
CA VAL A 329 4.34 -9.61 -0.80
C VAL A 329 4.08 -10.38 -2.10
N ASN A 330 4.58 -11.61 -2.15
CA ASN A 330 4.32 -12.55 -3.24
C ASN A 330 3.21 -13.50 -2.80
N LEU A 331 1.95 -13.06 -2.93
CA LEU A 331 0.79 -13.93 -2.87
C LEU A 331 0.51 -14.51 -4.26
N ILE A 332 1.33 -15.46 -4.74
CA ILE A 332 0.93 -16.27 -5.91
C ILE A 332 1.32 -17.74 -5.69
N ALA A 333 0.31 -18.57 -5.42
CA ALA A 333 0.25 -20.01 -5.68
C ALA A 333 -1.22 -20.34 -5.93
N ARG A 334 -1.56 -21.27 -6.83
CA ARG A 334 -2.97 -21.53 -7.24
C ARG A 334 -3.73 -22.36 -6.20
N CYS A 335 -4.95 -21.98 -5.81
CA CYS A 335 -5.91 -22.91 -5.17
C CYS A 335 -6.41 -23.89 -6.25
N SER A 336 -6.13 -25.18 -6.11
CA SER A 336 -6.79 -26.22 -6.92
C SER A 336 -8.14 -26.58 -6.29
N LEU A 337 -9.21 -26.52 -7.07
CA LEU A 337 -10.51 -27.11 -6.76
C LEU A 337 -10.35 -28.65 -6.74
N ALA A 338 -9.87 -29.19 -5.64
CA ALA A 338 -9.78 -30.63 -5.43
C ALA A 338 -10.29 -30.99 -4.03
N SER A 339 -11.57 -30.72 -3.77
CA SER A 339 -12.31 -31.40 -2.70
C SER A 339 -13.81 -31.60 -2.98
N GLN A 340 -14.26 -31.43 -4.23
CA GLN A 340 -15.58 -31.89 -4.66
C GLN A 340 -15.40 -32.72 -5.94
N GLY A 341 -15.34 -34.04 -5.77
CA GLY A 341 -15.09 -35.01 -6.84
C GLY A 341 -14.62 -36.32 -6.20
N LEU A 342 -15.50 -37.08 -5.54
CA LEU A 342 -16.15 -38.22 -6.19
C LEU A 342 -15.15 -38.96 -7.08
N THR A 343 -14.47 -39.92 -6.46
CA THR A 343 -13.72 -40.98 -7.14
C THR A 343 -14.62 -41.67 -8.16
N SER A 344 -14.27 -41.55 -9.44
CA SER A 344 -14.75 -42.49 -10.45
C SER A 344 -14.01 -43.82 -10.26
N ARG A 345 -14.70 -44.82 -9.74
CA ARG A 345 -14.39 -46.23 -10.04
C ARG A 345 -15.56 -46.79 -10.83
N ARG A 346 -15.27 -47.26 -12.04
CA ARG A 346 -16.11 -48.19 -12.78
C ARG A 346 -15.91 -49.58 -12.16
N GLU A 347 -16.99 -50.19 -11.73
CA GLU A 347 -17.20 -51.64 -11.68
C GLU A 347 -18.72 -51.89 -11.78
N ASP A 348 -19.05 -53.03 -12.39
CA ASP A 348 -20.28 -53.30 -13.13
C ASP A 348 -21.57 -53.56 -12.31
N ALA A 349 -22.69 -53.43 -13.04
CA ALA A 349 -23.98 -54.15 -12.92
C ALA A 349 -24.96 -53.86 -11.75
N ALA A 350 -26.09 -53.20 -12.06
CA ALA A 350 -27.48 -53.67 -11.89
C ALA A 350 -28.51 -52.52 -12.03
N ALA A 351 -29.70 -52.81 -12.56
CA ALA A 351 -30.74 -51.88 -13.03
C ALA A 351 -31.73 -51.39 -11.92
N PRO A 352 -32.89 -50.76 -12.25
CA PRO A 352 -33.15 -49.32 -12.09
C PRO A 352 -34.14 -48.98 -10.95
N GLY A 353 -34.00 -47.78 -10.37
CA GLY A 353 -34.94 -47.24 -9.38
C GLY A 353 -35.07 -45.73 -9.49
N THR A 354 -36.24 -45.28 -9.93
CA THR A 354 -36.75 -43.90 -9.96
C THR A 354 -36.55 -43.13 -8.65
N TRP A 355 -36.38 -41.80 -8.69
CA TRP A 355 -37.35 -40.81 -8.18
C TRP A 355 -36.83 -39.36 -8.29
N ARG A 356 -37.82 -38.46 -8.42
CA ARG A 356 -37.80 -37.11 -8.99
C ARG A 356 -37.21 -36.01 -8.09
N CYS A 357 -36.75 -34.97 -8.78
CA CYS A 357 -36.58 -33.59 -8.33
C CYS A 357 -37.86 -33.02 -7.68
N ARG A 358 -37.72 -32.26 -6.59
CA ARG A 358 -38.78 -31.37 -6.10
C ARG A 358 -38.20 -30.06 -5.55
N SER A 359 -38.48 -29.00 -6.28
CA SER A 359 -38.47 -27.61 -5.84
C SER A 359 -39.51 -27.39 -4.74
N CYS A 360 -39.25 -26.46 -3.82
CA CYS A 360 -40.32 -25.71 -3.16
C CYS A 360 -40.05 -24.21 -3.34
N ALA A 361 -40.95 -23.56 -4.08
CA ALA A 361 -41.15 -22.13 -4.09
C ALA A 361 -42.31 -21.80 -3.13
N THR A 362 -42.15 -20.65 -2.48
CA THR A 362 -43.13 -19.73 -1.86
C THR A 362 -44.63 -20.01 -1.97
N SER A 363 -45.30 -19.86 -0.84
CA SER A 363 -46.58 -19.17 -0.67
C SER A 363 -46.55 -18.38 0.63
#